data_AF-A0A0U3LF83-F1
#
_entry.id   AF-A0A0U3LF83-F1
#
_cell.length_a   1.000
_cell.length_b   1.000
_cell.length_c   1.000
_cell.angle_alpha   90.00
_cell.angle_beta   90.00
_cell.angle_gamma   90.00
#
_symmetry.space_group_name_H-M   'P 1'
#
loop_
_entity.id
_entity.type
_entity.pdbx_description
1 polymer ?
#
loop_
_entity_poly.entity_id
_entity_poly.type
_entity_poly.pdbx_seq_one_letter_code
_entity_poly.pdbx_strand_id
1 'polypeptide(L)'
;ACNTATAVAWEEVKEALDIPVLGVILPGSSAAIKSTTKGQVGVIGTPMTIASDIYRQKIQLLAPTVEVASLACPKFVPIVESNEIRSSVAKKVVYESLTPLVGKIDTLVLGCTHYPLLRPIIQNVMGPSVKLIDSGAECVRDISVL
;
A
#
# COMPACT_ATOMS: atom_id res chain seq x y z
N ALA A 1 10.35 5.26 -6.02
CA ALA A 1 10.34 4.41 -4.82
C ALA A 1 9.36 4.90 -3.74
N CYS A 2 9.33 6.18 -3.38
CA CYS A 2 8.38 6.70 -2.38
C CYS A 2 6.94 6.73 -2.92
N ASN A 3 5.99 6.13 -2.19
CA ASN A 3 4.57 6.13 -2.57
C ASN A 3 3.97 7.54 -2.58
N THR A 4 4.33 8.38 -1.60
CA THR A 4 3.88 9.77 -1.55
C THR A 4 4.37 10.57 -2.76
N ALA A 5 5.66 10.46 -3.11
CA ALA A 5 6.21 11.15 -4.28
C ALA A 5 5.58 10.63 -5.57
N THR A 6 5.40 9.31 -5.72
CA THR A 6 4.70 8.74 -6.88
C THR A 6 3.26 9.20 -6.97
N ALA A 7 2.57 9.37 -5.83
CA ALA A 7 1.18 9.79 -5.79
C ALA A 7 0.95 11.24 -6.22
N VAL A 8 1.95 12.11 -6.09
CA VAL A 8 1.81 13.56 -6.28
C VAL A 8 2.55 14.07 -7.51
N ALA A 9 3.73 13.52 -7.82
CA ALA A 9 4.65 14.14 -8.80
C ALA A 9 5.01 13.22 -9.98
N TRP A 10 4.49 11.98 -10.04
CA TRP A 10 4.96 11.01 -11.04
C TRP A 10 4.64 11.44 -12.48
N GLU A 11 3.47 12.03 -12.73
CA GLU A 11 3.06 12.45 -14.08
C GLU A 11 3.96 13.58 -14.60
N GLU A 12 4.17 14.63 -13.80
CA GLU A 12 5.06 15.74 -14.14
C GLU A 12 6.50 15.28 -14.40
N VAL A 13 7.05 14.43 -13.52
CA VAL A 13 8.42 13.90 -13.68
C VAL A 13 8.53 13.00 -14.92
N LYS A 14 7.49 12.22 -15.23
CA LYS A 14 7.47 11.37 -16.43
C LYS A 14 7.42 12.19 -17.71
N GLU A 15 6.67 13.29 -17.74
CA GLU A 15 6.58 14.18 -18.90
C GLU A 15 7.86 14.98 -19.13
N ALA A 16 8.59 15.29 -18.06
CA ALA A 16 9.81 16.10 -18.12
C ALA A 16 11.08 15.33 -18.52
N LEU A 17 11.05 14.00 -18.56
CA LEU A 17 12.25 13.17 -18.75
C LEU A 17 12.12 12.21 -19.93
N ASP A 18 13.18 12.09 -20.73
CA ASP A 18 13.23 11.17 -21.87
C ASP A 18 13.52 9.71 -21.47
N ILE A 19 13.81 9.46 -20.19
CA ILE A 19 14.05 8.11 -19.66
C ILE A 19 12.78 7.51 -19.06
N PRO A 20 12.62 6.17 -19.08
CA PRO A 20 11.48 5.53 -18.43
C PRO A 20 11.39 5.85 -16.93
N VAL A 21 10.28 6.44 -16.50
CA VAL A 21 10.01 6.76 -15.08
C VAL A 21 9.02 5.78 -14.49
N LEU A 22 9.47 5.01 -13.49
CA LEU A 22 8.64 3.99 -12.83
C LEU A 22 8.14 4.46 -11.46
N GLY A 23 6.85 4.25 -11.23
CA GLY A 23 6.17 4.49 -9.97
C GLY A 23 5.85 3.18 -9.25
N VAL A 24 5.73 3.22 -7.93
CA VAL A 24 5.41 2.03 -7.10
C VAL A 24 3.91 1.73 -6.99
N ILE A 25 3.06 2.68 -7.39
CA ILE A 25 1.60 2.60 -7.20
C ILE A 25 0.95 1.64 -8.20
N LEU A 26 1.30 1.74 -9.48
CA LEU A 26 0.74 0.89 -10.53
C LEU A 26 1.12 -0.60 -10.35
N PRO A 27 2.38 -0.95 -10.03
CA PRO A 27 2.74 -2.34 -9.70
C PRO A 27 1.94 -2.89 -8.50
N GLY A 28 1.87 -2.11 -7.41
CA GLY A 28 1.10 -2.50 -6.23
C GLY A 28 -0.40 -2.66 -6.51
N SER A 29 -0.98 -1.78 -7.34
CA SER A 29 -2.39 -1.84 -7.77
C SER A 29 -2.67 -3.09 -8.60
N SER A 30 -1.82 -3.36 -9.59
CA SER A 30 -1.94 -4.53 -10.48
C SER A 30 -1.83 -5.84 -9.69
N ALA A 31 -0.90 -5.91 -8.75
CA ALA A 31 -0.74 -7.09 -7.90
C ALA A 31 -1.92 -7.29 -6.94
N ALA A 32 -2.53 -6.21 -6.44
CA ALA A 32 -3.73 -6.29 -5.62
C ALA A 32 -4.93 -6.86 -6.41
N ILE A 33 -5.16 -6.37 -7.63
CA ILE A 33 -6.20 -6.87 -8.53
C ILE A 33 -6.02 -8.36 -8.80
N LYS A 34 -4.79 -8.80 -9.12
CA LYS A 34 -4.47 -10.22 -9.38
C LYS A 34 -4.62 -11.10 -8.14
N SER A 35 -4.60 -10.51 -6.95
CA SER A 35 -4.54 -11.22 -5.66
C SER A 35 -5.89 -11.35 -4.97
N THR A 36 -6.79 -10.40 -5.18
CA THR A 36 -8.13 -10.43 -4.57
C THR A 36 -8.99 -11.51 -5.20
N THR A 37 -9.76 -12.19 -4.35
CA THR A 37 -10.73 -13.22 -4.74
C THR A 37 -12.17 -12.75 -4.52
N LYS A 38 -12.36 -11.78 -3.62
CA LYS A 38 -13.65 -11.19 -3.26
C LYS A 38 -13.87 -9.80 -3.89
N GLY A 39 -12.87 -9.26 -4.58
CA GLY A 39 -12.90 -7.90 -5.10
C GLY A 39 -12.88 -6.83 -4.00
N GLN A 40 -12.35 -7.15 -2.82
CA GLN A 40 -12.33 -6.25 -1.66
C GLN A 40 -10.88 -5.93 -1.26
N VAL A 41 -10.39 -4.79 -1.73
CA VAL A 41 -9.00 -4.36 -1.53
C VAL A 41 -8.92 -3.25 -0.50
N GLY A 42 -8.02 -3.39 0.46
CA GLY A 42 -7.60 -2.32 1.35
C GLY A 42 -6.31 -1.67 0.87
N VAL A 43 -6.15 -0.38 1.13
CA VAL A 43 -4.90 0.35 0.90
C VAL A 43 -4.56 1.12 2.15
N ILE A 44 -3.38 0.87 2.71
CA ILE A 44 -2.84 1.67 3.81
C ILE A 44 -1.67 2.52 3.34
N GLY A 45 -1.59 3.76 3.80
CA GLY A 45 -0.53 4.69 3.37
C GLY A 45 -0.38 5.90 4.28
N THR A 46 0.51 6.80 3.87
CA THR A 46 0.62 8.11 4.52
C THR A 46 -0.66 8.92 4.28
N PRO A 47 -0.97 9.95 5.10
CA PRO A 47 -2.13 10.81 4.87
C PRO A 47 -2.17 11.39 3.45
N MET A 48 -1.02 11.78 2.91
CA MET A 48 -0.92 12.35 1.57
C MET A 48 -1.18 11.32 0.46
N THR A 49 -0.61 10.11 0.58
CA THR A 49 -0.90 9.01 -0.37
C THR A 49 -2.38 8.63 -0.38
N ILE A 50 -3.02 8.63 0.79
CA ILE A 50 -4.44 8.26 0.90
C ILE A 50 -5.34 9.39 0.43
N ALA A 51 -4.99 10.64 0.72
CA ALA A 51 -5.75 11.81 0.28
C ALA A 51 -5.73 12.02 -1.23
N SER A 52 -4.68 11.61 -1.94
CA SER A 52 -4.64 11.70 -3.41
C SER A 52 -5.56 10.70 -4.11
N ASP A 53 -6.04 9.69 -3.39
CA ASP A 53 -6.92 8.61 -3.86
C ASP A 53 -6.40 7.81 -5.07
N ILE A 54 -5.12 7.96 -5.39
CA ILE A 54 -4.53 7.46 -6.64
C ILE A 54 -4.58 5.93 -6.74
N TYR A 55 -4.45 5.22 -5.61
CA TYR A 55 -4.57 3.75 -5.60
C TYR A 55 -5.98 3.30 -5.99
N ARG A 56 -7.03 3.94 -5.43
CA ARG A 56 -8.41 3.63 -5.79
C ARG A 56 -8.63 3.90 -7.28
N GLN A 57 -8.21 5.06 -7.76
CA GLN A 57 -8.36 5.44 -9.17
C GLN A 57 -7.68 4.45 -10.10
N LYS A 58 -6.42 4.08 -9.85
CA LYS A 58 -5.69 3.11 -10.70
C LYS A 58 -6.29 1.70 -10.61
N ILE A 59 -6.74 1.26 -9.44
CA ILE A 59 -7.39 -0.05 -9.28
C ILE A 59 -8.71 -0.07 -10.05
N GLN A 60 -9.59 0.92 -9.86
CA GLN A 60 -10.90 0.96 -10.50
C GLN A 60 -10.81 1.20 -12.01
N LEU A 61 -9.79 1.91 -12.49
CA LEU A 61 -9.53 2.05 -13.92
C LEU A 61 -9.24 0.70 -14.58
N LEU A 62 -8.49 -0.19 -13.92
CA LEU A 62 -8.09 -1.49 -14.44
C LEU A 62 -9.10 -2.60 -14.14
N ALA A 63 -9.84 -2.48 -13.02
CA ALA A 63 -10.82 -3.45 -12.56
C ALA A 63 -12.01 -2.73 -11.89
N PRO A 64 -13.00 -2.24 -12.67
CA PRO A 64 -14.08 -1.39 -12.17
C PRO A 64 -14.99 -2.01 -11.11
N THR A 65 -14.99 -3.34 -10.97
CA THR A 65 -15.79 -4.08 -9.99
C THR A 65 -15.09 -4.29 -8.64
N VAL A 66 -13.82 -3.88 -8.52
CA VAL A 66 -13.04 -3.99 -7.28
C VAL A 66 -13.34 -2.80 -6.37
N GLU A 67 -13.76 -3.08 -5.15
CA GLU A 67 -13.99 -2.10 -4.10
C GLU A 67 -12.69 -1.79 -3.34
N VAL A 68 -12.46 -0.50 -3.06
CA VAL A 68 -11.22 -0.03 -2.45
C VAL A 68 -11.47 0.76 -1.17
N ALA A 69 -11.05 0.20 -0.05
CA ALA A 69 -11.04 0.83 1.26
C ALA A 69 -9.67 1.43 1.58
N SER A 70 -9.56 2.75 1.54
CA SER A 70 -8.31 3.49 1.79
C SER A 70 -8.24 3.96 3.26
N LEU A 71 -7.10 3.76 3.91
CA LEU A 71 -6.89 4.10 5.32
C LEU A 71 -5.51 4.73 5.55
N ALA A 72 -5.48 5.93 6.12
CA ALA A 72 -4.24 6.59 6.50
C ALA A 72 -3.70 6.05 7.82
N CYS A 73 -2.40 5.73 7.85
CA CYS A 73 -1.69 5.21 9.02
C CYS A 73 -0.51 6.13 9.42
N PRO A 74 -0.76 7.37 9.87
CA PRO A 74 0.28 8.38 10.09
C PRO A 74 1.31 7.96 11.14
N LYS A 75 0.93 7.14 12.13
CA LYS A 75 1.81 6.72 13.22
C LYS A 75 2.78 5.59 12.83
N PHE A 76 2.59 4.93 11.69
CA PHE A 76 3.41 3.77 11.32
C PHE A 76 4.83 4.17 10.92
N VAL A 77 4.99 5.28 10.19
CA VAL A 77 6.32 5.77 9.79
C VAL A 77 7.18 6.11 11.01
N PRO A 78 6.71 6.93 11.98
CA PRO A 78 7.48 7.21 13.19
C PRO A 78 7.87 5.96 13.99
N ILE A 79 7.01 4.94 14.08
CA ILE A 79 7.32 3.68 14.77
C ILE A 79 8.50 2.96 14.10
N VAL A 80 8.50 2.92 12.76
CA VAL A 80 9.56 2.25 12.00
C VAL A 80 10.87 3.03 12.11
N GLU A 81 10.83 4.36 11.95
CA GLU A 81 12.02 5.22 12.02
C GLU A 81 12.64 5.27 13.43
N SER A 82 11.82 5.08 14.48
CA SER A 82 12.30 4.99 15.87
C SER A 82 12.82 3.58 16.23
N ASN A 83 12.85 2.64 15.28
CA ASN A 83 13.23 1.23 15.48
C ASN A 83 12.38 0.49 16.54
N GLU A 84 11.14 0.94 16.75
CA GLU A 84 10.22 0.44 17.79
C GLU A 84 9.30 -0.67 17.27
N ILE A 85 9.64 -1.30 16.14
CA ILE A 85 8.78 -2.24 15.40
C ILE A 85 8.39 -3.51 16.18
N ARG A 86 9.03 -3.80 17.33
CA ARG A 86 8.70 -4.94 18.21
C ARG A 86 8.02 -4.54 19.51
N SER A 87 7.87 -3.24 19.77
CA SER A 87 7.33 -2.72 21.02
C SER A 87 5.85 -3.06 21.21
N SER A 88 5.40 -3.03 22.46
CA SER A 88 3.97 -3.10 22.79
C SER A 88 3.20 -1.92 22.19
N VAL A 89 3.84 -0.74 22.10
CA VAL A 89 3.29 0.46 21.46
C VAL A 89 3.01 0.21 19.98
N ALA A 90 3.96 -0.38 19.24
CA ALA A 90 3.78 -0.70 17.83
C ALA A 90 2.60 -1.65 17.62
N LYS A 91 2.50 -2.72 18.42
CA LYS A 91 1.39 -3.67 18.34
C LYS A 91 0.04 -3.00 18.59
N LYS A 92 -0.06 -2.17 19.62
CA LYS A 92 -1.29 -1.44 19.97
C LYS A 92 -1.69 -0.47 18.84
N VAL A 93 -0.75 0.33 18.36
CA VAL A 93 -1.01 1.31 17.30
C VAL A 93 -1.45 0.63 16.00
N VAL A 94 -0.79 -0.46 15.60
CA VAL A 94 -1.17 -1.22 14.39
C VAL A 94 -2.57 -1.82 14.55
N TYR A 95 -2.88 -2.43 15.70
CA TYR A 95 -4.19 -2.99 15.98
C TYR A 95 -5.31 -1.94 15.90
N GLU A 96 -5.17 -0.84 16.63
CA GLU A 96 -6.16 0.24 16.66
C GLU A 96 -6.33 0.86 15.27
N SER A 97 -5.22 1.09 14.55
CA SER A 97 -5.27 1.73 13.23
C SER A 97 -6.00 0.87 12.21
N LEU A 98 -5.75 -0.46 12.18
CA LEU A 98 -6.29 -1.36 11.15
C LEU A 98 -7.70 -1.89 11.44
N THR A 99 -8.22 -1.69 12.66
CA THR A 99 -9.56 -2.11 13.07
C THR A 99 -10.66 -1.81 12.03
N PRO A 100 -10.68 -0.63 11.36
CA PRO A 100 -11.71 -0.34 10.35
C PRO A 100 -11.72 -1.26 9.13
N LEU A 101 -10.63 -1.98 8.83
CA LEU A 101 -10.47 -2.86 7.67
C LEU A 101 -10.65 -4.35 8.00
N VAL A 102 -10.50 -4.74 9.26
CA VAL A 102 -10.56 -6.14 9.68
C VAL A 102 -11.92 -6.75 9.31
N GLY A 103 -11.90 -7.89 8.62
CA GLY A 103 -13.09 -8.61 8.17
C GLY A 103 -13.79 -8.01 6.93
N LYS A 104 -13.32 -6.88 6.39
CA LYS A 104 -13.94 -6.21 5.23
C LYS A 104 -13.21 -6.45 3.92
N ILE A 105 -11.92 -6.77 3.98
CA ILE A 105 -11.04 -6.92 2.81
C ILE A 105 -10.41 -8.31 2.79
N ASP A 106 -10.00 -8.77 1.61
CA ASP A 106 -9.21 -10.00 1.44
C ASP A 106 -7.78 -9.74 0.92
N THR A 107 -7.50 -8.52 0.48
CA THR A 107 -6.17 -8.09 0.01
C THR A 107 -5.86 -6.72 0.57
N LEU A 108 -4.64 -6.50 1.04
CA LEU A 108 -4.20 -5.22 1.63
C LEU A 108 -2.89 -4.76 0.99
N VAL A 109 -2.89 -3.57 0.41
CA VAL A 109 -1.70 -2.93 -0.16
C VAL A 109 -0.95 -2.14 0.92
N LEU A 110 0.35 -2.45 1.07
CA LEU A 110 1.30 -1.69 1.87
C LEU A 110 1.80 -0.48 1.05
N GLY A 111 1.01 0.59 1.02
CA GLY A 111 1.25 1.82 0.24
C GLY A 111 2.25 2.80 0.87
N CYS A 112 3.24 2.29 1.60
CA CYS A 112 4.36 3.06 2.12
C CYS A 112 5.59 2.15 2.20
N THR A 113 6.77 2.69 1.87
CA THR A 113 8.04 1.95 1.88
C THR A 113 8.43 1.40 3.25
N HIS A 114 7.92 1.99 4.34
CA HIS A 114 8.21 1.56 5.71
C HIS A 114 7.38 0.35 6.15
N TYR A 115 6.19 0.15 5.57
CA TYR A 115 5.20 -0.80 6.09
C TYR A 115 5.59 -2.28 5.95
N PRO A 116 6.42 -2.71 4.99
CA PRO A 116 6.97 -4.07 4.98
C PRO A 116 7.68 -4.47 6.28
N LEU A 117 8.29 -3.52 7.00
CA LEU A 117 8.94 -3.78 8.30
C LEU A 117 7.94 -4.09 9.42
N LEU A 118 6.68 -3.66 9.27
CA LEU A 118 5.57 -3.97 10.19
C LEU A 118 4.75 -5.19 9.73
N ARG A 119 5.11 -5.82 8.62
CA ARG A 119 4.36 -6.93 8.00
C ARG A 119 3.95 -8.02 8.99
N PRO A 120 4.80 -8.52 9.91
CA PRO A 120 4.38 -9.56 10.85
C PRO A 120 3.23 -9.11 11.77
N ILE A 121 3.25 -7.86 12.25
CA ILE A 121 2.20 -7.31 13.12
C ILE A 121 0.93 -7.05 12.29
N ILE A 122 1.07 -6.47 11.11
CA ILE A 122 -0.06 -6.21 10.19
C ILE A 122 -0.75 -7.52 9.84
N GLN A 123 0.00 -8.56 9.47
CA GLN A 123 -0.56 -9.87 9.12
C GLN A 123 -1.31 -10.49 10.30
N ASN A 124 -0.77 -10.37 11.52
CA ASN A 124 -1.43 -10.89 12.72
C ASN A 124 -2.77 -10.18 12.99
N VAL A 125 -2.84 -8.86 12.78
CA VAL A 125 -4.08 -8.09 12.97
C VAL A 125 -5.12 -8.39 11.89
N MET A 126 -4.68 -8.48 10.62
CA MET A 126 -5.59 -8.73 9.50
C MET A 126 -6.04 -10.18 9.39
N GLY A 127 -5.31 -11.11 10.00
CA GLY A 127 -5.54 -12.54 9.93
C GLY A 127 -4.88 -13.18 8.71
N PRO A 128 -4.74 -14.53 8.70
CA PRO A 128 -3.99 -15.26 7.69
C PRO A 128 -4.66 -15.28 6.30
N SER A 129 -5.95 -14.98 6.22
CA SER A 129 -6.71 -14.97 4.96
C SER A 129 -6.52 -13.69 4.15
N VAL A 130 -5.99 -12.62 4.74
CA VAL A 130 -5.74 -11.35 4.03
C VAL A 130 -4.36 -11.40 3.39
N LYS A 131 -4.31 -11.24 2.06
CA LYS A 131 -3.07 -11.20 1.30
C LYS A 131 -2.44 -9.81 1.35
N LEU A 132 -1.23 -9.71 1.90
CA LEU A 132 -0.50 -8.45 1.99
C LEU A 132 0.42 -8.23 0.77
N ILE A 133 0.20 -7.11 0.06
CA ILE A 133 0.95 -6.70 -1.14
C ILE A 133 2.00 -5.65 -0.78
N ASP A 134 3.25 -5.91 -1.13
CA ASP A 134 4.36 -4.96 -0.99
C ASP A 134 4.59 -4.24 -2.32
N SER A 135 4.16 -2.98 -2.41
CA SER A 135 4.27 -2.17 -3.63
C SER A 135 5.71 -1.99 -4.13
N GLY A 136 6.70 -1.98 -3.23
CA GLY A 136 8.11 -1.90 -3.60
C GLY A 136 8.59 -3.19 -4.25
N ALA A 137 8.24 -4.34 -3.66
CA ALA A 137 8.58 -5.65 -4.21
C ALA A 137 7.90 -5.91 -5.57
N GLU A 138 6.66 -5.46 -5.75
CA GLU A 138 5.98 -5.51 -7.06
C GLU A 138 6.67 -4.62 -8.11
N CYS A 139 7.12 -3.42 -7.73
CA CYS A 139 7.84 -2.54 -8.65
C CYS A 139 9.14 -3.17 -9.17
N VAL A 140 9.86 -3.93 -8.33
CA VAL A 140 11.07 -4.66 -8.76
C VAL A 140 10.75 -5.76 -9.77
N ARG A 141 9.63 -6.46 -9.60
CA ARG A 141 9.16 -7.46 -10.57
C ARG A 141 8.86 -6.83 -11.92
N ASP A 142 8.20 -5.67 -11.92
CA ASP A 142 7.88 -4.95 -13.16
C ASP A 142 9.14 -4.42 -13.87
N ILE A 143 10.19 -4.06 -13.13
CA ILE A 143 11.49 -3.71 -13.73
C ILE A 143 12.13 -4.91 -14.46
N SER A 144 11.93 -6.13 -13.95
CA SER A 144 12.58 -7.33 -14.48
C SER A 144 12.05 -7.76 -15.86
N VAL A 145 10.98 -7.12 -16.35
CA VAL A 145 10.33 -7.41 -17.64
C VAL A 145 10.42 -6.25 -18.64
N LEU A 146 11.19 -5.21 -18.32
CA LEU A 146 11.56 -4.10 -19.22
C LEU A 146 12.87 -4.41 -19.93
#